data_AF-A0A6A5E0U9-F1
#
_entry.id   AF-A0A6A5E0U9-F1
#
_cell.length_a   1.000
_cell.length_b   1.000
_cell.length_c   1.000
_cell.angle_alpha   90.00
_cell.angle_beta   90.00
_cell.angle_gamma   90.00
#
_symmetry.space_group_name_H-M   'P 1'
#
loop_
_entity.id
_entity.type
_entity.pdbx_description
1 polymer ?
#
loop_
_entity_poly.entity_id
_entity_poly.type
_entity_poly.pdbx_seq_one_letter_code
_entity_poly.pdbx_strand_id
1 'polypeptide(L)'
;MDILSLAFQNIWRLKEWSISYPDQWRQKDGVNCGVFVCTAAELDIKGTDMTNEPLNQVQLGHLRMYHAACLIADSVPKGKKVRESCMAEAIHACNYYDSTRKGQSRPLYPHVQKEDWVKCETCNGWLHKDCACYEPSQSGIFTCGCDLPEPYAFTSTLTSLRDKGVEGLISKERIKELKEMLDSGERKSNRMFLWQNPGGNRALKTILNGKPTCFNEKHMNDLIDLIKPTLSLDYSLFSNIDFVIDVMVPEATIDILVRFEGFSRFYAE
;
A
#
# COMPACT_ATOMS: atom_id res chain seq x y z
N MET A 1 9.70 -49.34 -16.77
CA MET A 1 10.89 -49.80 -16.02
C MET A 1 12.16 -49.10 -16.47
N ASP A 2 12.27 -48.66 -17.74
CA ASP A 2 13.50 -48.06 -18.28
C ASP A 2 14.00 -46.82 -17.53
N ILE A 3 13.09 -45.94 -17.06
CA ILE A 3 13.44 -44.78 -16.22
C ILE A 3 14.07 -45.22 -14.89
N LEU A 4 13.55 -46.29 -14.27
CA LEU A 4 14.09 -46.83 -13.01
C LEU A 4 15.42 -47.57 -13.26
N SER A 5 15.55 -48.28 -14.39
CA SER A 5 16.81 -48.87 -14.86
C SER A 5 17.91 -47.83 -15.02
N LEU A 6 17.56 -46.63 -15.52
CA LEU A 6 18.48 -45.51 -15.64
C LEU A 6 18.78 -44.82 -14.31
N ALA A 7 17.85 -44.78 -13.37
CA ALA A 7 18.05 -44.14 -12.07
C ALA A 7 18.88 -45.00 -11.09
N PHE A 8 18.75 -46.34 -11.17
CA PHE A 8 19.34 -47.27 -10.20
C PHE A 8 20.46 -48.16 -10.78
N GLN A 9 21.07 -47.72 -11.90
CA GLN A 9 21.96 -48.48 -12.80
C GLN A 9 22.94 -49.48 -12.17
N ASN A 10 23.44 -49.24 -10.95
CA ASN A 10 24.47 -50.07 -10.33
C ASN A 10 24.21 -50.46 -8.85
N ILE A 11 23.03 -50.14 -8.30
CA ILE A 11 22.81 -50.21 -6.84
C ILE A 11 21.77 -51.27 -6.45
N TRP A 12 20.83 -51.60 -7.33
CA TRP A 12 19.75 -52.55 -7.00
C TRP A 12 19.33 -53.44 -8.16
N ARG A 13 18.93 -54.67 -7.82
CA ARG A 13 18.42 -55.65 -8.78
C ARG A 13 16.93 -55.40 -9.04
N LEU A 14 16.63 -54.68 -10.13
CA LEU A 14 15.24 -54.40 -10.55
C LEU A 14 14.40 -55.66 -10.80
N LYS A 15 15.03 -56.82 -11.02
CA LYS A 15 14.36 -58.13 -11.12
C LYS A 15 13.69 -58.58 -9.82
N GLU A 16 14.08 -58.02 -8.68
CA GLU A 16 13.54 -58.34 -7.35
C GLU A 16 12.38 -57.39 -6.98
N TRP A 17 12.03 -56.44 -7.85
CA TRP A 17 10.97 -55.48 -7.59
C TRP A 17 9.62 -56.05 -8.02
N SER A 18 8.65 -56.01 -7.11
CA SER A 18 7.26 -56.33 -7.41
C SER A 18 6.51 -55.08 -7.85
N ILE A 19 5.76 -55.18 -8.94
CA ILE A 19 4.79 -54.17 -9.34
C ILE A 19 3.43 -54.60 -8.78
N SER A 20 2.82 -53.76 -7.96
CA SER A 20 1.46 -53.95 -7.47
C SER A 20 0.53 -52.91 -8.10
N TYR A 21 -0.68 -53.35 -8.43
CA TYR A 21 -1.76 -52.47 -8.88
C TYR A 21 -2.79 -52.43 -7.74
N PRO A 22 -2.83 -51.35 -6.94
CA PRO A 22 -3.82 -51.24 -5.88
C PRO A 22 -5.23 -51.17 -6.50
N ASP A 23 -6.23 -51.55 -5.71
CA ASP A 23 -7.62 -51.35 -6.08
C ASP A 23 -7.89 -49.87 -6.31
N GLN A 24 -8.68 -49.55 -7.33
CA GLN A 24 -8.99 -48.18 -7.72
C GLN A 24 -10.43 -48.07 -8.17
N TRP A 25 -11.07 -46.95 -7.85
CA TRP A 25 -12.42 -46.69 -8.33
C TRP A 25 -12.49 -46.74 -9.85
N ARG A 26 -13.44 -47.52 -10.38
CA ARG A 26 -13.62 -47.64 -11.82
C ARG A 26 -14.24 -46.38 -12.41
N GLN A 27 -13.48 -45.67 -13.24
CA GLN A 27 -14.02 -44.58 -14.06
C GLN A 27 -14.99 -45.11 -15.13
N LYS A 28 -16.15 -44.45 -15.27
CA LYS A 28 -17.20 -44.80 -16.24
C LYS A 28 -17.40 -43.76 -17.36
N ASP A 29 -16.63 -42.68 -17.34
CA ASP A 29 -16.72 -41.57 -18.29
C ASP A 29 -15.33 -41.19 -18.83
N GLY A 30 -15.27 -40.34 -19.87
CA GLY A 30 -14.01 -39.91 -20.48
C GLY A 30 -13.43 -38.60 -19.94
N VAL A 31 -14.05 -37.97 -18.94
CA VAL A 31 -13.77 -36.56 -18.59
C VAL A 31 -13.20 -36.37 -17.19
N ASN A 32 -13.32 -37.36 -16.31
CA ASN A 32 -12.92 -37.25 -14.90
C ASN A 32 -11.55 -37.87 -14.58
N CYS A 33 -10.76 -38.29 -15.56
CA CYS A 33 -9.53 -39.05 -15.32
C CYS A 33 -8.55 -38.30 -14.39
N GLY A 34 -8.47 -36.97 -14.50
CA GLY A 34 -7.67 -36.14 -13.61
C GLY A 34 -8.11 -36.21 -12.14
N VAL A 35 -9.42 -36.26 -11.88
CA VAL A 35 -9.96 -36.40 -10.51
C VAL A 35 -9.58 -37.76 -9.91
N PHE A 36 -9.69 -38.83 -10.70
CA PHE A 36 -9.28 -40.18 -10.26
C PHE A 36 -7.78 -40.25 -9.97
N VAL A 37 -6.94 -39.74 -10.87
CA VAL A 37 -5.48 -39.76 -10.71
C VAL A 37 -5.02 -38.95 -9.49
N CYS A 38 -5.51 -37.72 -9.33
CA CYS A 38 -5.13 -36.88 -8.18
C CYS A 38 -5.58 -37.49 -6.86
N THR A 39 -6.80 -38.03 -6.79
CA THR A 39 -7.31 -38.64 -5.57
C THR A 39 -6.58 -39.93 -5.24
N ALA A 40 -6.30 -40.78 -6.24
CA ALA A 40 -5.55 -42.01 -6.05
C ALA A 40 -4.14 -41.75 -5.49
N ALA A 41 -3.43 -40.76 -6.05
CA ALA A 41 -2.12 -40.36 -5.56
C ALA A 41 -2.17 -39.85 -4.11
N GLU A 42 -3.18 -39.04 -3.76
CA GLU A 42 -3.33 -38.53 -2.40
C GLU A 42 -3.64 -39.62 -1.38
N LEU A 43 -4.49 -40.59 -1.74
CA LEU A 43 -4.84 -41.70 -0.86
C LEU A 43 -3.68 -42.68 -0.68
N ASP A 44 -2.89 -42.92 -1.72
CA ASP A 44 -1.67 -43.73 -1.66
C ASP A 44 -0.66 -43.15 -0.66
N ILE A 45 -0.42 -41.83 -0.71
CA ILE A 45 0.45 -41.12 0.27
C ILE A 45 -0.10 -41.25 1.69
N LYS A 46 -1.43 -41.24 1.86
CA LYS A 46 -2.08 -41.35 3.17
C LYS A 46 -2.20 -42.80 3.67
N GLY A 47 -1.82 -43.79 2.85
CA GLY A 47 -1.98 -45.21 3.18
C GLY A 47 -3.44 -45.64 3.32
N THR A 48 -4.36 -44.98 2.60
CA THR A 48 -5.78 -45.30 2.64
C THR A 48 -6.15 -46.20 1.48
N ASP A 49 -6.64 -47.40 1.79
CA ASP A 49 -7.10 -48.35 0.79
C ASP A 49 -8.35 -47.84 0.04
N MET A 50 -8.34 -48.03 -1.28
CA MET A 50 -9.47 -47.72 -2.16
C MET A 50 -10.27 -48.98 -2.50
N THR A 51 -11.54 -48.81 -2.82
CA THR A 51 -12.39 -49.89 -3.32
C THR A 51 -12.48 -49.86 -4.85
N ASN A 52 -12.86 -50.97 -5.46
CA ASN A 52 -13.10 -51.05 -6.92
C ASN A 52 -14.50 -50.54 -7.34
N GLU A 53 -15.28 -49.99 -6.42
CA GLU A 53 -16.63 -49.54 -6.71
C GLU A 53 -16.62 -48.23 -7.53
N PRO A 54 -17.51 -48.09 -8.52
CA PRO A 54 -17.59 -46.85 -9.29
C PRO A 54 -18.25 -45.75 -8.45
N LEU A 55 -17.65 -44.56 -8.47
CA LEU A 55 -18.23 -43.39 -7.81
C LEU A 55 -19.52 -42.93 -8.50
N ASN A 56 -20.49 -42.49 -7.71
CA ASN A 56 -21.68 -41.82 -8.22
C ASN A 56 -21.40 -40.33 -8.54
N GLN A 57 -22.33 -39.67 -9.23
CA GLN A 57 -22.15 -38.28 -9.68
C GLN A 57 -22.01 -37.28 -8.52
N VAL A 58 -22.64 -37.53 -7.37
CA VAL A 58 -22.53 -36.65 -6.19
C VAL A 58 -21.12 -36.76 -5.59
N GLN A 59 -20.61 -37.97 -5.44
CA GLN A 59 -19.23 -38.22 -4.97
C GLN A 59 -18.20 -37.62 -5.92
N LEU A 60 -18.39 -37.77 -7.24
CA LEU A 60 -17.54 -37.13 -8.24
C LEU A 60 -17.62 -35.60 -8.17
N GLY A 61 -18.82 -35.05 -7.96
CA GLY A 61 -19.02 -33.62 -7.76
C GLY A 61 -18.24 -33.08 -6.56
N HIS A 62 -18.27 -33.79 -5.42
CA HIS A 62 -17.49 -33.41 -4.24
C HIS A 62 -15.98 -33.46 -4.50
N LEU A 63 -15.47 -34.51 -5.14
CA LEU A 63 -14.04 -34.61 -5.45
C LEU A 63 -13.58 -33.53 -6.44
N ARG A 64 -14.41 -33.19 -7.44
CA ARG A 64 -14.11 -32.06 -8.34
C ARG A 64 -14.00 -30.75 -7.58
N MET A 65 -14.96 -30.47 -6.69
CA MET A 65 -14.93 -29.24 -5.88
C MET A 65 -13.73 -29.23 -4.93
N TYR A 66 -13.40 -30.37 -4.32
CA TYR A 66 -12.22 -30.51 -3.47
C TYR A 66 -10.93 -30.21 -4.24
N HIS A 67 -10.68 -30.88 -5.37
CA HIS A 67 -9.48 -30.65 -6.17
C HIS A 67 -9.44 -29.25 -6.77
N ALA A 68 -10.57 -28.69 -7.20
CA ALA A 68 -10.65 -27.31 -7.63
C ALA A 68 -10.31 -26.33 -6.49
N ALA A 69 -10.80 -26.59 -5.28
CA ALA A 69 -10.49 -25.80 -4.10
C ALA A 69 -9.00 -25.91 -3.71
N CYS A 70 -8.38 -27.09 -3.82
CA CYS A 70 -6.94 -27.28 -3.61
C CYS A 70 -6.11 -26.54 -4.66
N LEU A 71 -6.48 -26.63 -5.95
CA LEU A 71 -5.82 -25.87 -7.01
C LEU A 71 -5.97 -24.36 -6.84
N ILE A 72 -7.14 -23.90 -6.38
CA ILE A 72 -7.36 -22.50 -6.02
C ILE A 72 -6.52 -22.15 -4.78
N ALA A 73 -6.46 -22.98 -3.75
CA ALA A 73 -5.68 -22.72 -2.54
C ALA A 73 -4.16 -22.70 -2.82
N ASP A 74 -3.67 -23.52 -3.75
CA ASP A 74 -2.27 -23.54 -4.17
C ASP A 74 -1.93 -22.43 -5.19
N SER A 75 -2.92 -21.92 -5.93
CA SER A 75 -2.79 -20.73 -6.79
C SER A 75 -3.09 -19.42 -6.08
N VAL A 76 -3.69 -19.47 -4.89
CA VAL A 76 -3.68 -18.38 -3.93
C VAL A 76 -2.24 -18.29 -3.40
N PRO A 77 -1.54 -17.17 -3.64
CA PRO A 77 -0.20 -16.98 -3.09
C PRO A 77 -0.24 -17.26 -1.60
N LYS A 78 0.52 -18.27 -1.14
CA LYS A 78 0.72 -18.59 0.29
C LYS A 78 0.88 -17.29 1.05
N GLY A 79 -0.16 -16.93 1.80
CA GLY A 79 -0.30 -15.69 2.56
C GLY A 79 0.43 -14.49 1.96
N LYS A 80 -0.22 -13.71 1.09
CA LYS A 80 0.00 -12.27 1.24
C LYS A 80 -0.35 -11.98 2.69
N LYS A 81 0.65 -11.72 3.54
CA LYS A 81 0.43 -10.88 4.72
C LYS A 81 -0.47 -9.77 4.19
N VAL A 82 -1.70 -9.67 4.67
CA VAL A 82 -2.51 -8.49 4.38
C VAL A 82 -1.66 -7.38 4.93
N ARG A 83 -0.96 -6.68 4.03
CA ARG A 83 -0.12 -5.58 4.43
C ARG A 83 -1.09 -4.64 5.12
N GLU A 84 -0.80 -4.31 6.38
CA GLU A 84 -1.48 -3.23 7.06
C GLU A 84 -1.39 -2.02 6.11
N SER A 85 -2.53 -1.62 5.57
CA SER A 85 -2.56 -0.56 4.58
C SER A 85 -2.76 0.73 5.34
N CYS A 86 -1.89 1.70 5.06
CA CYS A 86 -2.04 3.03 5.60
C CYS A 86 -3.30 3.63 4.99
N MET A 87 -4.19 4.18 5.81
CA MET A 87 -5.43 4.82 5.32
C MET A 87 -5.15 5.90 4.25
N ALA A 88 -4.00 6.57 4.34
CA ALA A 88 -3.58 7.56 3.35
C ALA A 88 -3.39 6.98 1.93
N GLU A 89 -3.24 5.65 1.79
CA GLU A 89 -3.19 5.00 0.47
C GLU A 89 -4.50 5.13 -0.30
N ALA A 90 -5.64 5.15 0.39
CA ALA A 90 -6.96 5.25 -0.25
C ALA A 90 -7.18 6.61 -0.93
N ILE A 91 -6.50 7.66 -0.42
CA ILE A 91 -6.52 9.02 -0.97
C ILE A 91 -5.22 9.38 -1.71
N HIS A 92 -4.39 8.37 -2.02
CA HIS A 92 -3.09 8.52 -2.70
C HIS A 92 -2.10 9.47 -2.00
N ALA A 93 -2.24 9.70 -0.70
CA ALA A 93 -1.41 10.60 0.09
C ALA A 93 -0.39 9.88 0.99
N CYS A 94 -0.23 8.57 0.84
CA CYS A 94 0.73 7.82 1.65
C CYS A 94 2.16 8.24 1.30
N ASN A 95 2.94 8.62 2.32
CA ASN A 95 4.35 9.00 2.15
C ASN A 95 5.25 7.82 1.78
N TYR A 96 4.85 6.58 2.11
CA TYR A 96 5.68 5.40 1.90
C TYR A 96 5.33 4.62 0.65
N TYR A 97 4.11 4.76 0.14
CA TYR A 97 3.62 3.89 -0.91
C TYR A 97 2.78 4.62 -1.94
N ASP A 98 3.03 4.25 -3.19
CA ASP A 98 2.22 4.60 -4.35
C ASP A 98 1.15 3.54 -4.59
N SER A 99 -0.11 3.92 -4.35
CA SER A 99 -1.30 3.08 -4.49
C SER A 99 -2.07 3.31 -5.81
N THR A 100 -1.50 4.04 -6.79
CA THR A 100 -2.21 4.39 -8.04
C THR A 100 -2.52 3.19 -8.93
N ARG A 101 -1.82 2.07 -8.76
CA ARG A 101 -2.07 0.83 -9.50
C ARG A 101 -2.93 -0.11 -8.66
N LYS A 102 -4.11 -0.49 -9.20
CA LYS A 102 -5.00 -1.48 -8.58
C LYS A 102 -4.21 -2.75 -8.22
N GLY A 103 -4.15 -3.07 -6.93
CA GLY A 103 -3.56 -4.30 -6.40
C GLY A 103 -2.03 -4.33 -6.28
N GLN A 104 -1.32 -3.22 -6.55
CA GLN A 104 0.14 -3.13 -6.41
C GLN A 104 0.56 -1.78 -5.81
N SER A 105 0.68 -1.72 -4.48
CA SER A 105 1.33 -0.61 -3.80
C SER A 105 2.85 -0.71 -3.95
N ARG A 106 3.51 0.32 -4.50
CA ARG A 106 4.98 0.35 -4.67
C ARG A 106 5.63 1.22 -3.60
N PRO A 107 6.72 0.78 -2.94
CA PRO A 107 7.41 1.60 -1.96
C PRO A 107 8.07 2.81 -2.64
N LEU A 108 7.85 3.99 -2.07
CA LEU A 108 8.53 5.24 -2.46
C LEU A 108 9.92 5.28 -1.83
N TYR A 109 10.06 4.91 -0.55
CA TYR A 109 11.33 4.91 0.16
C TYR A 109 11.82 3.47 0.44
N PRO A 110 12.36 2.72 -0.54
CA PRO A 110 12.69 1.30 -0.39
C PRO A 110 13.84 1.03 0.60
N HIS A 111 14.62 2.06 0.94
CA HIS A 111 15.68 1.97 1.95
C HIS A 111 15.16 2.03 3.38
N VAL A 112 13.91 2.43 3.60
CA VAL A 112 13.31 2.45 4.94
C VAL A 112 12.98 1.01 5.32
N GLN A 113 13.73 0.49 6.28
CA GLN A 113 13.62 -0.92 6.71
C GLN A 113 12.49 -1.16 7.71
N LYS A 114 12.03 -0.11 8.40
CA LYS A 114 10.96 -0.19 9.39
C LYS A 114 10.12 1.07 9.35
N GLU A 115 8.81 0.86 9.20
CA GLU A 115 7.81 1.91 9.28
C GLU A 115 7.27 1.97 10.69
N ASP A 116 7.16 3.18 11.23
CA ASP A 116 6.46 3.42 12.48
C ASP A 116 4.98 3.69 12.21
N TRP A 117 4.12 3.08 13.01
CA TRP A 117 2.67 3.13 12.86
C TRP A 117 2.00 3.78 14.06
N VAL A 118 0.84 4.39 13.80
CA VAL A 118 -0.08 4.90 14.81
C VAL A 118 -1.50 4.50 14.43
N LYS A 119 -2.31 4.19 15.44
CA LYS A 119 -3.71 3.78 15.27
C LYS A 119 -4.62 4.90 15.73
N CYS A 120 -5.60 5.26 14.91
CA CYS A 120 -6.67 6.17 15.31
C CYS A 120 -7.57 5.50 16.35
N GLU A 121 -7.77 6.14 17.50
CA GLU A 121 -8.59 5.59 18.59
C GLU A 121 -10.09 5.58 18.25
N THR A 122 -10.55 6.51 17.40
CA THR A 122 -11.97 6.63 17.02
C THR A 122 -12.37 5.63 15.93
N CYS A 123 -11.69 5.64 14.78
CA CYS A 123 -12.05 4.76 13.64
C CYS A 123 -11.26 3.45 13.60
N ASN A 124 -10.32 3.24 14.53
CA ASN A 124 -9.41 2.09 14.58
C ASN A 124 -8.50 1.91 13.34
N GLY A 125 -8.44 2.90 12.47
CA GLY A 125 -7.64 2.84 11.26
C GLY A 125 -6.17 3.17 11.49
N TRP A 126 -5.30 2.61 10.64
CA TRP A 126 -3.86 2.68 10.79
C TRP A 126 -3.23 3.68 9.82
N LEU A 127 -2.29 4.46 10.32
CA LEU A 127 -1.46 5.39 9.55
C LEU A 127 0.01 5.16 9.88
N HIS A 128 0.91 5.38 8.92
CA HIS A 128 2.31 5.60 9.27
C HIS A 128 2.41 6.90 10.09
N LYS A 129 3.34 6.98 11.05
CA LYS A 129 3.53 8.20 11.87
C LYS A 129 3.73 9.44 11.01
N ASP A 130 4.50 9.36 9.91
CA ASP A 130 4.67 10.49 8.99
C ASP A 130 3.40 10.84 8.22
N CYS A 131 2.54 9.86 7.91
CA CYS A 131 1.23 10.11 7.30
C CYS A 131 0.25 10.73 8.29
N ALA A 132 0.45 10.52 9.58
CA ALA A 132 -0.30 11.17 10.65
C ALA A 132 0.29 12.53 11.08
N CYS A 133 1.59 12.77 10.83
CA CYS A 133 2.40 13.81 11.48
C CYS A 133 2.36 13.70 13.02
N TYR A 134 2.44 12.48 13.53
CA TYR A 134 2.33 12.19 14.97
C TYR A 134 3.72 12.12 15.62
N GLU A 135 3.95 12.95 16.64
CA GLU A 135 5.18 12.90 17.44
C GLU A 135 4.98 12.13 18.75
N PRO A 136 5.87 11.18 19.11
CA PRO A 136 5.76 10.38 20.34
C PRO A 136 5.77 11.18 21.65
N SER A 137 6.25 12.43 21.63
CA SER A 137 6.21 13.36 22.77
C SER A 137 4.77 13.73 23.17
N GLN A 138 3.83 13.57 22.25
CA GLN A 138 2.39 13.68 22.50
C GLN A 138 1.93 12.38 23.16
N SER A 139 1.91 12.31 24.49
CA SER A 139 1.43 11.14 25.25
C SER A 139 -0.09 10.94 25.18
N GLY A 140 -0.73 11.35 24.08
CA GLY A 140 -2.17 11.48 23.93
C GLY A 140 -2.78 10.42 23.02
N ILE A 141 -4.10 10.34 23.09
CA ILE A 141 -4.95 9.60 22.15
C ILE A 141 -4.78 10.23 20.77
N PHE A 142 -4.39 9.44 19.77
CA PHE A 142 -4.33 9.91 18.38
C PHE A 142 -5.69 9.75 17.70
N THR A 143 -6.17 10.82 17.07
CA THR A 143 -7.32 10.78 16.16
C THR A 143 -6.89 11.24 14.77
N CYS A 144 -7.37 10.56 13.73
CA CYS A 144 -7.04 10.90 12.35
C CYS A 144 -7.94 12.01 11.77
N GLY A 145 -8.74 12.69 12.60
CA GLY A 145 -9.74 13.67 12.17
C GLY A 145 -11.09 13.07 11.72
N CYS A 146 -11.30 11.76 11.85
CA CYS A 146 -12.57 11.11 11.49
C CYS A 146 -13.74 11.47 12.41
N ASP A 147 -13.45 12.08 13.56
CA ASP A 147 -14.39 12.61 14.54
C ASP A 147 -14.76 14.08 14.29
N LEU A 148 -14.09 14.74 13.34
CA LEU A 148 -14.37 16.13 13.00
C LEU A 148 -15.68 16.22 12.21
N PRO A 149 -16.50 17.26 12.46
CA PRO A 149 -17.75 17.46 11.73
C PRO A 149 -17.47 17.82 10.27
N GLU A 150 -18.23 17.22 9.34
CA GLU A 150 -18.19 17.59 7.92
C GLU A 150 -19.40 18.48 7.54
N PRO A 151 -19.18 19.63 6.88
CA PRO A 151 -17.90 20.24 6.52
C PRO A 151 -17.22 20.92 7.72
N TYR A 152 -15.90 20.76 7.84
CA TYR A 152 -15.13 21.45 8.89
C TYR A 152 -14.86 22.92 8.48
N ALA A 153 -14.98 23.85 9.43
CA ALA A 153 -15.04 25.29 9.16
C ALA A 153 -13.68 26.03 9.13
N PHE A 154 -12.54 25.35 9.35
CA PHE A 154 -11.18 25.93 9.32
C PHE A 154 -11.05 27.24 10.11
N THR A 155 -11.69 27.32 11.27
CA THR A 155 -11.99 28.60 11.93
C THR A 155 -10.72 29.33 12.38
N SER A 156 -9.71 28.61 12.88
CA SER A 156 -8.45 29.19 13.32
C SER A 156 -7.65 29.75 12.14
N THR A 157 -7.60 28.99 11.05
CA THR A 157 -6.92 29.35 9.80
C THR A 157 -7.57 30.56 9.15
N LEU A 158 -8.91 30.56 9.02
CA LEU A 158 -9.66 31.68 8.43
C LEU A 158 -9.57 32.96 9.27
N THR A 159 -9.56 32.82 10.61
CA THR A 159 -9.37 33.95 11.51
C THR A 159 -7.99 34.58 11.31
N SER A 160 -6.93 33.78 11.28
CA SER A 160 -5.56 34.28 11.04
C SER A 160 -5.41 34.93 9.66
N LEU A 161 -5.98 34.32 8.62
CA LEU A 161 -6.01 34.89 7.26
C LEU A 161 -6.68 36.26 7.22
N ARG A 162 -7.83 36.41 7.88
CA ARG A 162 -8.55 37.68 7.93
C ARG A 162 -7.75 38.77 8.64
N ASP A 163 -7.12 38.42 9.76
CA ASP A 163 -6.53 39.40 10.66
C ASP A 163 -5.09 39.77 10.26
N LYS A 164 -4.32 38.83 9.68
CA LYS A 164 -2.88 38.98 9.40
C LYS A 164 -2.47 38.50 8.00
N GLY A 165 -3.40 38.02 7.18
CA GLY A 165 -3.08 37.43 5.88
C GLY A 165 -2.26 36.15 5.99
N VAL A 166 -1.58 35.77 4.90
CA VAL A 166 -0.78 34.54 4.84
C VAL A 166 0.45 34.58 5.75
N GLU A 167 1.04 35.76 5.98
CA GLU A 167 2.14 35.92 6.94
C GLU A 167 1.73 35.59 8.38
N GLY A 168 0.42 35.67 8.69
CA GLY A 168 -0.13 35.19 9.95
C GLY A 168 -0.21 33.67 10.08
N LEU A 169 -0.17 32.93 8.96
CA LEU A 169 -0.27 31.47 8.94
C LEU A 169 1.10 30.79 9.01
N ILE A 170 2.09 31.34 8.33
CA ILE A 170 3.42 30.75 8.24
C ILE A 170 4.49 31.82 8.12
N SER A 171 5.51 31.73 8.98
CA SER A 171 6.66 32.65 8.96
C SER A 171 7.68 32.24 7.90
N LYS A 172 8.55 33.18 7.51
CA LYS A 172 9.64 32.92 6.56
C LYS A 172 10.64 31.91 7.12
N GLU A 173 10.90 31.96 8.41
CA GLU A 173 11.75 31.02 9.14
C GLU A 173 11.16 29.61 9.07
N ARG A 174 9.85 29.48 9.31
CA ARG A 174 9.17 28.19 9.22
C ARG A 174 9.17 27.61 7.80
N ILE A 175 9.06 28.45 6.77
CA ILE A 175 9.19 28.01 5.36
C ILE A 175 10.59 27.43 5.10
N LYS A 176 11.65 28.05 5.63
CA LYS A 176 13.02 27.55 5.48
C LYS A 176 13.23 26.24 6.23
N GLU A 177 12.80 26.16 7.49
CA GLU A 177 12.82 24.92 8.27
C GLU A 177 12.07 23.78 7.56
N LEU A 178 10.88 24.07 7.01
CA LEU A 178 10.10 23.08 6.29
C LEU A 178 10.87 22.54 5.07
N LYS A 179 11.52 23.42 4.30
CA LYS A 179 12.37 23.01 3.20
C LYS A 179 13.54 22.15 3.67
N GLU A 180 14.24 22.54 4.74
CA GLU A 180 15.37 21.79 5.29
C GLU A 180 14.95 20.39 5.78
N MET A 181 13.80 20.27 6.45
CA MET A 181 13.25 18.98 6.88
C MET A 181 12.89 18.08 5.67
N LEU A 182 12.37 18.66 4.58
CA LEU A 182 12.05 17.92 3.35
C LEU A 182 13.32 17.47 2.62
N ASP A 183 14.32 18.35 2.52
CA ASP A 183 15.60 18.06 1.85
C ASP A 183 16.42 16.99 2.59
N SER A 184 16.49 17.10 3.91
CA SER A 184 17.17 16.10 4.77
C SER A 184 16.41 14.78 4.85
N GLY A 185 15.12 14.78 4.50
CA GLY A 185 14.23 13.64 4.62
C GLY A 185 13.81 13.34 6.06
N GLU A 186 14.02 14.26 7.00
CA GLU A 186 13.43 14.25 8.34
C GLU A 186 11.90 14.20 8.25
N ARG A 187 11.33 15.04 7.37
CA ARG A 187 9.90 14.98 7.02
C ARG A 187 9.73 14.23 5.70
N LYS A 188 9.11 13.05 5.74
CA LYS A 188 8.75 12.32 4.51
C LYS A 188 7.59 13.01 3.79
N SER A 189 7.69 13.09 2.47
CA SER A 189 6.66 13.66 1.59
C SER A 189 6.68 12.94 0.26
N ASN A 190 5.52 12.42 -0.17
CA ASN A 190 5.40 11.81 -1.50
C ASN A 190 5.66 12.82 -2.63
N ARG A 191 5.28 14.10 -2.46
CA ARG A 191 5.54 15.18 -3.42
C ARG A 191 7.03 15.46 -3.53
N MET A 192 7.73 15.54 -2.39
CA MET A 192 9.19 15.70 -2.38
C MET A 192 9.90 14.50 -3.01
N PHE A 193 9.43 13.28 -2.74
CA PHE A 193 9.98 12.08 -3.37
C PHE A 193 9.84 12.13 -4.90
N LEU A 194 8.64 12.46 -5.40
CA LEU A 194 8.38 12.56 -6.84
C LEU A 194 9.18 13.69 -7.50
N TRP A 195 9.43 14.78 -6.76
CA TRP A 195 10.31 15.88 -7.21
C TRP A 195 11.76 15.42 -7.38
N GLN A 196 12.30 14.73 -6.38
CA GLN A 196 13.67 14.18 -6.42
C GLN A 196 13.83 13.05 -7.43
N ASN A 197 12.73 12.40 -7.82
CA ASN A 197 12.70 11.29 -8.75
C ASN A 197 11.77 11.61 -9.94
N PRO A 198 12.17 12.50 -10.87
CA PRO A 198 11.30 12.97 -11.97
C PRO A 198 10.93 11.86 -12.97
N GLY A 199 11.68 10.75 -13.00
CA GLY A 199 11.28 9.51 -13.69
C GLY A 199 10.21 8.68 -12.97
N GLY A 200 9.73 9.17 -11.83
CA GLY A 200 8.76 8.54 -10.94
C GLY A 200 7.34 8.49 -11.51
N ASN A 201 6.38 8.10 -10.68
CA ASN A 201 5.02 7.83 -11.15
C ASN A 201 4.27 9.12 -11.50
N ARG A 202 4.15 9.41 -12.81
CA ARG A 202 3.38 10.54 -13.35
C ARG A 202 1.91 10.53 -12.94
N ALA A 203 1.28 9.36 -12.83
CA ALA A 203 -0.13 9.27 -12.42
C ALA A 203 -0.32 9.75 -10.98
N LEU A 204 0.59 9.38 -10.08
CA LEU A 204 0.57 9.86 -8.69
C LEU A 204 0.81 11.38 -8.64
N LYS A 205 1.76 11.90 -9.42
CA LYS A 205 1.99 13.35 -9.53
C LYS A 205 0.72 14.09 -9.98
N THR A 206 0.05 13.61 -11.03
CA THR A 206 -1.20 14.21 -11.52
C THR A 206 -2.31 14.20 -10.46
N ILE A 207 -2.47 13.10 -9.72
CA ILE A 207 -3.46 13.01 -8.64
C ILE A 207 -3.16 14.03 -7.53
N LEU A 208 -1.90 14.09 -7.08
CA LEU A 208 -1.48 14.98 -5.98
C LEU A 208 -1.58 16.46 -6.35
N ASN A 209 -1.26 16.82 -7.59
CA ASN A 209 -1.39 18.18 -8.11
C ASN A 209 -2.86 18.59 -8.32
N GLY A 210 -3.76 17.63 -8.49
CA GLY A 210 -5.19 17.87 -8.64
C GLY A 210 -5.97 17.99 -7.32
N LYS A 211 -5.32 17.81 -6.17
CA LYS A 211 -5.99 17.90 -4.87
C LYS A 211 -6.39 19.35 -4.56
N PRO A 212 -7.65 19.62 -4.19
CA PRO A 212 -8.10 20.96 -3.86
C PRO A 212 -7.44 21.44 -2.55
N THR A 213 -7.25 22.75 -2.44
CA THR A 213 -6.79 23.38 -1.19
C THR A 213 -7.95 24.12 -0.51
N CYS A 214 -7.85 24.34 0.81
CA CYS A 214 -8.80 25.19 1.53
C CYS A 214 -8.64 26.69 1.22
N PHE A 215 -7.64 27.08 0.44
CA PHE A 215 -7.35 28.46 0.09
C PHE A 215 -7.96 28.83 -1.26
N ASN A 216 -8.49 30.06 -1.35
CA ASN A 216 -8.92 30.63 -2.61
C ASN A 216 -7.69 31.05 -3.45
N GLU A 217 -7.91 31.40 -4.72
CA GLU A 217 -6.86 31.79 -5.65
C GLU A 217 -5.99 32.95 -5.13
N LYS A 218 -6.61 33.95 -4.49
CA LYS A 218 -5.87 35.08 -3.90
C LYS A 218 -4.90 34.60 -2.81
N HIS A 219 -5.39 33.84 -1.83
CA HIS A 219 -4.57 33.33 -0.73
C HIS A 219 -3.47 32.38 -1.23
N MET A 220 -3.76 31.61 -2.28
CA MET A 220 -2.76 30.75 -2.93
C MET A 220 -1.64 31.56 -3.58
N ASN A 221 -1.99 32.63 -4.30
CA ASN A 221 -0.99 33.54 -4.88
C ASN A 221 -0.18 34.26 -3.79
N ASP A 222 -0.83 34.75 -2.74
CA ASP A 222 -0.16 35.38 -1.60
C ASP A 222 0.83 34.40 -0.91
N LEU A 223 0.48 33.11 -0.80
CA LEU A 223 1.38 32.08 -0.27
C LEU A 223 2.55 31.79 -1.20
N ILE A 224 2.33 31.71 -2.51
CA ILE A 224 3.40 31.56 -3.50
C ILE A 224 4.37 32.75 -3.42
N ASP A 225 3.84 33.97 -3.34
CA ASP A 225 4.62 35.21 -3.28
C ASP A 225 5.36 35.37 -1.96
N LEU A 226 4.91 34.71 -0.88
CA LEU A 226 5.65 34.60 0.36
C LEU A 226 6.78 33.56 0.25
N ILE A 227 6.52 32.38 -0.31
CA ILE A 227 7.47 31.26 -0.38
C ILE A 227 8.63 31.58 -1.34
N LYS A 228 8.33 32.09 -2.55
CA LYS A 228 9.34 32.33 -3.59
C LYS A 228 10.54 33.16 -3.10
N PRO A 229 10.38 34.41 -2.64
CA PRO A 229 11.52 35.20 -2.17
C PRO A 229 12.19 34.58 -0.93
N THR A 230 11.42 33.88 -0.08
CA THR A 230 11.95 33.28 1.16
C THR A 230 12.98 32.18 0.90
N LEU A 231 12.76 31.36 -0.13
CA LEU A 231 13.66 30.24 -0.46
C LEU A 231 14.89 30.65 -1.27
N SER A 232 14.94 31.89 -1.77
CA SER A 232 16.10 32.43 -2.52
C SER A 232 16.58 31.53 -3.66
N LEU A 233 15.65 30.87 -4.36
CA LEU A 233 15.95 30.03 -5.53
C LEU A 233 16.09 30.88 -6.80
N ASP A 234 16.79 30.34 -7.81
CA ASP A 234 16.84 30.95 -9.14
C ASP A 234 15.54 30.67 -9.92
N TYR A 235 14.63 31.64 -9.93
CA TYR A 235 13.34 31.51 -10.61
C TYR A 235 13.40 31.74 -12.12
N SER A 236 14.57 31.99 -12.71
CA SER A 236 14.74 31.89 -14.16
C SER A 236 14.61 30.44 -14.64
N LEU A 237 14.83 29.48 -13.74
CA LEU A 237 14.63 28.05 -13.97
C LEU A 237 13.18 27.66 -13.65
N PHE A 238 12.44 27.24 -14.67
CA PHE A 238 11.06 26.75 -14.51
C PHE A 238 10.93 25.62 -13.48
N SER A 239 11.96 24.79 -13.33
CA SER A 239 12.00 23.75 -12.29
C SER A 239 11.85 24.30 -10.88
N ASN A 240 12.41 25.49 -10.58
CA ASN A 240 12.26 26.07 -9.24
C ASN A 240 10.86 26.64 -9.01
N ILE A 241 10.16 27.04 -10.08
CA ILE A 241 8.75 27.44 -10.01
C ILE A 241 7.88 26.20 -9.75
N ASP A 242 8.10 25.13 -10.51
CA ASP A 242 7.40 23.85 -10.34
C ASP A 242 7.63 23.29 -8.93
N PHE A 243 8.85 23.36 -8.39
CA PHE A 243 9.13 22.94 -7.02
C PHE A 243 8.28 23.70 -5.98
N VAL A 244 8.16 25.02 -6.14
CA VAL A 244 7.35 25.83 -5.22
C VAL A 244 5.87 25.41 -5.29
N ILE A 245 5.34 25.26 -6.50
CA ILE A 245 3.92 24.97 -6.73
C ILE A 245 3.58 23.51 -6.37
N ASP A 246 4.38 22.55 -6.84
CA ASP A 246 4.12 21.12 -6.72
C ASP A 246 4.50 20.56 -5.34
N VAL A 247 5.42 21.20 -4.61
CA VAL A 247 5.94 20.68 -3.33
C VAL A 247 5.70 21.66 -2.20
N MET A 248 6.29 22.86 -2.26
CA MET A 248 6.34 23.74 -1.10
C MET A 248 4.97 24.30 -0.70
N VAL A 249 4.13 24.68 -1.66
CA VAL A 249 2.79 25.20 -1.39
C VAL A 249 1.88 24.15 -0.74
N PRO A 250 1.76 22.90 -1.28
CA PRO A 250 1.04 21.84 -0.59
C PRO A 250 1.60 21.51 0.80
N GLU A 251 2.93 21.37 0.93
CA GLU A 251 3.54 21.05 2.23
C GLU A 251 3.36 22.16 3.27
N ALA A 252 3.43 23.42 2.85
CA ALA A 252 3.14 24.57 3.72
C ALA A 252 1.66 24.60 4.12
N THR A 253 0.74 24.29 3.20
CA THR A 253 -0.70 24.22 3.49
C THR A 253 -0.99 23.14 4.53
N ILE A 254 -0.40 21.95 4.36
CA ILE A 254 -0.51 20.85 5.34
C ILE A 254 0.08 21.28 6.69
N ASP A 255 1.27 21.90 6.70
CA ASP A 255 1.90 22.38 7.95
C ASP A 255 1.03 23.43 8.68
N ILE A 256 0.38 24.32 7.94
CA ILE A 256 -0.56 25.31 8.48
C ILE A 256 -1.76 24.61 9.11
N LEU A 257 -2.40 23.70 8.40
CA LEU A 257 -3.59 22.99 8.89
C LEU A 257 -3.30 22.14 10.13
N VAL A 258 -2.16 21.44 10.13
CA VAL A 258 -1.71 20.67 11.30
C VAL A 258 -1.50 21.59 12.51
N ARG A 259 -0.86 22.76 12.33
CA ARG A 259 -0.56 23.68 13.46
C ARG A 259 -1.75 24.49 13.94
N PHE A 260 -2.62 24.95 13.04
CA PHE A 260 -3.72 25.87 13.38
C PHE A 260 -5.02 25.14 13.74
N GLU A 261 -5.28 23.99 13.13
CA GLU A 261 -6.52 23.22 13.35
C GLU A 261 -6.28 21.95 14.18
N GLY A 262 -5.01 21.59 14.43
CA GLY A 262 -4.68 20.35 15.15
C GLY A 262 -4.93 19.09 14.32
N PHE A 263 -4.99 19.21 13.00
CA PHE A 263 -5.26 18.09 12.11
C PHE A 263 -4.11 17.09 12.07
N SER A 264 -4.44 15.81 11.88
CA SER A 264 -3.46 14.87 11.35
C SER A 264 -3.12 15.23 9.90
N ARG A 265 -1.90 14.93 9.45
CA ARG A 265 -1.53 15.13 8.05
C ARG A 265 -2.49 14.42 7.09
N PHE A 266 -2.94 13.22 7.44
CA PHE A 266 -3.91 12.47 6.65
C PHE A 266 -5.20 13.25 6.38
N TYR A 267 -5.70 13.98 7.38
CA TYR A 267 -6.92 14.80 7.23
C TYR A 267 -6.64 16.11 6.46
N ALA A 268 -5.43 16.65 6.56
CA ALA A 268 -5.02 17.83 5.83
C ALA A 268 -4.75 17.59 4.32
N GLU A 269 -4.60 16.34 3.90
CA GLU A 269 -4.31 15.89 2.52
C GLU A 269 -5.56 15.66 1.67
#